data_AF-A0A9E4KQ68-F1
#
_entry.id   AF-A0A9E4KQ68-F1
#
_cell.length_a   1.000
_cell.length_b   1.000
_cell.length_c   1.000
_cell.angle_alpha   90.00
_cell.angle_beta   90.00
_cell.angle_gamma   90.00
#
_symmetry.space_group_name_H-M   'P 1'
#
loop_
_entity.id
_entity.type
_entity.pdbx_description
1 polymer ?
#
loop_
_entity_poly.entity_id
_entity_poly.type
_entity_poly.pdbx_seq_one_letter_code
_entity_poly.pdbx_strand_id
1 'polypeptide(L)'
;MKQEDSPYIPDSGRIVFPPRIKKTLFQAQRGRCYYCGRTHRISYLEIDHKWPVSRGGGNEIGNLQLLCIPCNMRKRIQTDEEFRDRYCRLMPPDGTIPHPPIDQEVFTDETQRTRASQEVRAIYHQRFSRYRESQN
;
A
#
# COMPACT_ATOMS: atom_id res chain seq x y z
N MET A 1 11.63 -31.74 1.80
CA MET A 1 10.62 -30.75 1.36
C MET A 1 10.59 -29.63 2.39
N LYS A 2 11.30 -28.51 2.15
CA LYS A 2 11.43 -27.43 3.14
C LYS A 2 10.20 -26.52 3.10
N GLN A 3 9.69 -26.21 4.28
CA GLN A 3 8.60 -25.29 4.57
C GLN A 3 9.10 -23.85 4.33
N GLU A 4 9.02 -23.30 3.11
CA GLU A 4 9.56 -21.95 2.80
C GLU A 4 8.47 -20.93 2.41
N ASP A 5 7.24 -21.20 2.80
CA ASP A 5 6.07 -20.79 2.04
C ASP A 5 4.96 -20.13 2.88
N SER A 6 5.21 -19.96 4.18
CA SER A 6 4.30 -19.37 5.16
C SER A 6 4.74 -17.95 5.54
N PRO A 7 3.81 -17.01 5.84
CA PRO A 7 4.18 -15.73 6.44
C PRO A 7 5.00 -15.92 7.72
N TYR A 8 5.99 -15.07 7.95
CA TYR A 8 6.83 -15.09 9.14
C TYR A 8 7.00 -13.68 9.73
N ILE A 9 7.34 -13.61 11.02
CA ILE A 9 7.56 -12.35 11.75
C ILE A 9 9.04 -12.30 12.14
N PRO A 10 9.88 -11.46 11.49
CA PRO A 10 11.24 -11.20 11.94
C PRO A 10 11.24 -10.25 13.15
N ASP A 11 12.40 -10.06 13.78
CA ASP A 11 12.59 -9.20 14.96
C ASP A 11 12.05 -7.77 14.82
N SER A 12 11.91 -7.28 13.58
CA SER A 12 11.24 -6.01 13.28
C SER A 12 9.74 -5.95 13.63
N GLY A 13 9.13 -7.07 13.99
CA GLY A 13 7.71 -7.20 14.33
C GLY A 13 6.74 -7.09 13.15
N ARG A 14 7.24 -6.87 11.92
CA ARG A 14 6.40 -6.76 10.71
C ARG A 14 6.28 -8.10 10.00
N ILE A 15 5.06 -8.55 9.77
CA ILE A 15 4.80 -9.78 8.99
C ILE A 15 5.40 -9.64 7.59
N VAL A 16 6.25 -10.60 7.22
CA VAL A 16 6.80 -10.74 5.89
C VAL A 16 6.08 -11.86 5.18
N PHE A 17 5.48 -11.52 4.03
CA PHE A 17 4.83 -12.48 3.16
C PHE A 17 5.80 -13.02 2.10
N PRO A 18 5.71 -14.31 1.74
CA PRO A 18 6.45 -14.87 0.62
C PRO A 18 6.21 -14.08 -0.67
N PRO A 19 7.23 -13.86 -1.53
CA PRO A 19 7.11 -13.06 -2.75
C PRO A 19 5.96 -13.49 -3.68
N ARG A 20 5.65 -14.78 -3.70
CA ARG A 20 4.53 -15.35 -4.47
C ARG A 20 3.18 -14.75 -4.09
N ILE A 21 2.93 -14.48 -2.81
CA ILE A 21 1.66 -13.89 -2.33
C ILE A 21 1.47 -12.51 -2.95
N LYS A 22 2.53 -11.69 -2.92
CA LYS A 22 2.51 -10.36 -3.55
C LYS A 22 2.27 -10.43 -5.05
N LYS A 23 2.90 -11.39 -5.74
CA LYS A 23 2.70 -11.61 -7.19
C LYS A 23 1.26 -12.05 -7.50
N THR A 24 0.69 -12.96 -6.73
CA THR A 24 -0.70 -13.41 -6.89
C THR A 24 -1.68 -12.26 -6.73
N LEU A 25 -1.53 -11.46 -5.67
CA LEU A 25 -2.38 -10.27 -5.46
C LEU A 25 -2.18 -9.23 -6.58
N PHE A 26 -0.96 -9.06 -7.07
CA PHE A 26 -0.66 -8.14 -8.17
C PHE A 26 -1.37 -8.52 -9.47
N GLN A 27 -1.36 -9.81 -9.81
CA GLN A 27 -2.07 -10.33 -10.97
C GLN A 27 -3.59 -10.21 -10.79
N ALA A 28 -4.12 -10.59 -9.62
CA ALA A 28 -5.54 -10.49 -9.32
C ALA A 28 -6.07 -9.05 -9.40
N GLN A 29 -5.28 -8.08 -8.90
CA GLN A 29 -5.61 -6.65 -8.96
C GLN A 29 -5.17 -5.96 -10.26
N ARG A 30 -4.64 -6.71 -11.25
CA ARG A 30 -4.17 -6.18 -12.53
C ARG A 30 -3.18 -5.00 -12.38
N GLY A 31 -2.29 -5.11 -11.38
CA GLY A 31 -1.30 -4.08 -11.04
C GLY A 31 -1.87 -2.77 -10.50
N ARG A 32 -3.14 -2.75 -10.09
CA ARG A 32 -3.82 -1.56 -9.57
C ARG A 32 -3.91 -1.56 -8.05
N CYS A 33 -3.79 -0.39 -7.45
CA CYS A 33 -4.14 -0.18 -6.05
C CYS A 33 -5.63 -0.40 -5.84
N TYR A 34 -6.01 -1.12 -4.77
CA TYR A 34 -7.40 -1.43 -4.48
C TYR A 34 -8.29 -0.19 -4.26
N TYR A 35 -7.76 0.86 -3.61
CA TYR A 35 -8.55 2.06 -3.32
C TYR A 35 -8.51 3.13 -4.41
N CYS A 36 -7.33 3.53 -4.88
CA CYS A 36 -7.24 4.62 -5.85
C CYS A 36 -7.38 4.14 -7.31
N GLY A 37 -7.40 2.83 -7.56
CA GLY A 37 -7.55 2.25 -8.90
C GLY A 37 -6.37 2.48 -9.85
N ARG A 38 -5.35 3.25 -9.45
CA ARG A 38 -4.19 3.58 -10.29
C ARG A 38 -3.27 2.38 -10.45
N THR A 39 -2.71 2.24 -11.65
CA THR A 39 -1.69 1.25 -11.97
C THR A 39 -0.35 1.66 -11.39
N HIS A 40 0.33 0.72 -10.74
CA HIS A 40 1.64 0.90 -10.15
C HIS A 40 2.56 -0.26 -10.51
N ARG A 41 3.88 -0.04 -10.50
CA ARG A 41 4.82 -1.17 -10.48
C ARG A 41 4.66 -1.92 -9.16
N ILE A 42 4.91 -3.22 -9.17
CA ILE A 42 4.78 -4.10 -7.99
C ILE A 42 5.62 -3.62 -6.79
N SER A 43 6.70 -2.87 -7.03
CA SER A 43 7.55 -2.27 -6.00
C SER A 43 6.85 -1.17 -5.19
N TYR A 44 5.91 -0.42 -5.77
CA TYR A 44 5.18 0.67 -5.11
C TYR A 44 3.89 0.22 -4.41
N LEU A 45 3.53 -1.05 -4.58
CA LEU A 45 2.39 -1.65 -3.92
C LEU A 45 2.86 -2.39 -2.67
N GLU A 46 2.11 -2.28 -1.59
CA GLU A 46 2.35 -2.98 -0.33
C GLU A 46 1.16 -3.87 -0.02
N ILE A 47 1.43 -5.01 0.62
CA ILE A 47 0.38 -5.88 1.13
C ILE A 47 -0.22 -5.21 2.36
N ASP A 48 -1.53 -5.05 2.35
CA ASP A 48 -2.35 -4.53 3.45
C ASP A 48 -3.42 -5.57 3.81
N HIS A 49 -3.81 -5.57 5.08
CA HIS A 49 -4.88 -6.41 5.59
C HIS A 49 -6.21 -5.66 5.57
N LYS A 50 -7.24 -6.20 4.90
CA LYS A 50 -8.61 -5.66 4.91
C LYS A 50 -9.12 -5.54 6.34
N TRP A 51 -8.90 -6.56 7.16
CA TRP A 51 -9.06 -6.54 8.61
C TRP A 51 -7.66 -6.52 9.26
N PRO A 52 -7.26 -5.40 9.90
CA PRO A 52 -5.92 -5.26 10.46
C PRO A 52 -5.57 -6.32 11.50
N VAL A 53 -4.30 -6.75 11.52
CA VAL A 53 -3.77 -7.71 12.51
C VAL A 53 -3.93 -7.19 13.93
N SER A 54 -3.76 -5.89 14.16
CA SER A 54 -3.99 -5.25 15.46
C SER A 54 -5.43 -5.36 15.98
N ARG A 55 -6.36 -5.79 15.12
CA ARG A 55 -7.77 -6.03 15.45
C ARG A 55 -8.16 -7.52 15.31
N GLY A 56 -7.18 -8.42 15.27
CA GLY A 56 -7.41 -9.87 15.17
C GLY A 56 -7.58 -10.41 13.75
N GLY A 57 -7.16 -9.65 12.73
CA GLY A 57 -7.23 -10.10 11.34
C GLY A 57 -6.21 -11.17 11.00
N GLY A 58 -6.63 -12.16 10.21
CA GLY A 58 -5.77 -13.26 9.78
C GLY A 58 -4.89 -12.92 8.58
N ASN A 59 -4.02 -13.85 8.20
CA ASN A 59 -3.04 -13.70 7.11
C ASN A 59 -3.44 -14.43 5.82
N GLU A 60 -4.67 -14.93 5.75
CA GLU A 60 -5.24 -15.58 4.59
C GLU A 60 -5.33 -14.61 3.40
N ILE A 61 -5.12 -15.14 2.18
CA ILE A 61 -5.13 -14.33 0.96
C ILE A 61 -6.43 -13.53 0.76
N GLY A 62 -7.57 -14.03 1.29
CA GLY A 62 -8.85 -13.33 1.26
C GLY A 62 -8.88 -12.03 2.06
N ASN A 63 -8.07 -11.95 3.13
CA ASN A 63 -7.90 -10.76 3.95
C ASN A 63 -6.79 -9.82 3.44
N LEU A 64 -6.03 -10.22 2.43
CA LEU A 64 -4.94 -9.40 1.88
C LEU A 64 -5.39 -8.61 0.65
N GLN A 65 -4.77 -7.46 0.46
CA GLN A 65 -4.93 -6.59 -0.71
C GLN A 65 -3.65 -5.83 -0.99
N LEU A 66 -3.49 -5.32 -2.21
CA LEU A 66 -2.39 -4.42 -2.58
C LEU A 66 -2.84 -2.97 -2.61
N LEU A 67 -2.15 -2.15 -1.82
CA LEU A 67 -2.35 -0.72 -1.77
C LEU A 67 -1.07 0.00 -2.19
N CYS A 68 -1.22 1.14 -2.87
CA CYS A 68 -0.08 2.03 -3.02
C CYS A 68 0.27 2.66 -1.67
N ILE A 69 1.54 3.05 -1.49
CA ILE A 69 2.05 3.66 -0.26
C ILE A 69 1.13 4.79 0.28
N PRO A 70 0.65 5.75 -0.55
CA PRO A 70 -0.27 6.79 -0.08
C PRO A 70 -1.61 6.28 0.46
N CYS A 71 -2.17 5.22 -0.13
CA CYS A 71 -3.43 4.64 0.32
C CYS A 71 -3.21 3.84 1.61
N ASN A 72 -2.15 3.03 1.65
CA ASN A 72 -1.77 2.25 2.81
C ASN A 72 -1.55 3.14 4.05
N MET A 73 -0.79 4.24 3.87
CA MET A 73 -0.52 5.21 4.93
C MET A 73 -1.78 5.95 5.44
N ARG A 74 -2.77 6.17 4.57
CA ARG A 74 -4.05 6.76 4.98
C ARG A 74 -4.90 5.73 5.73
N LYS A 75 -4.91 4.46 5.32
CA LYS A 75 -5.72 3.41 5.95
C LYS A 75 -5.27 3.08 7.36
N ARG A 76 -3.96 3.00 7.59
CA ARG A 76 -3.39 2.70 8.91
C ARG A 76 -4.04 1.44 9.52
N ILE A 77 -4.73 1.59 10.65
CA ILE A 77 -5.33 0.52 11.45
C ILE A 77 -6.85 0.40 11.23
N GLN A 78 -7.39 1.04 10.18
CA GLN A 78 -8.79 0.92 9.85
C GLN A 78 -9.07 -0.37 9.09
N THR A 79 -10.27 -0.89 9.27
CA THR A 79 -10.80 -1.94 8.40
C THR A 79 -11.04 -1.41 6.99
N ASP A 80 -11.18 -2.32 6.03
CA ASP A 80 -11.56 -1.99 4.65
C ASP A 80 -12.88 -1.22 4.60
N GLU A 81 -13.85 -1.63 5.41
CA GLU A 81 -15.15 -0.96 5.53
C GLU A 81 -15.02 0.46 6.10
N GLU A 82 -14.34 0.62 7.25
CA GLU A 82 -14.12 1.94 7.87
C GLU A 82 -13.33 2.88 6.97
N PHE A 83 -12.33 2.33 6.26
CA PHE A 83 -11.56 3.12 5.33
C PHE A 83 -12.40 3.52 4.13
N ARG A 84 -13.16 2.61 3.52
CA ARG A 84 -14.03 2.90 2.37
C ARG A 84 -15.07 3.97 2.69
N ASP A 85 -15.76 3.85 3.83
CA ASP A 85 -16.73 4.85 4.29
C ASP A 85 -16.08 6.24 4.43
N ARG A 86 -14.89 6.32 5.03
CA ARG A 86 -14.14 7.57 5.08
C ARG A 86 -13.61 8.03 3.72
N TYR A 87 -13.19 7.11 2.86
CA TYR A 87 -12.57 7.40 1.57
C TYR A 87 -13.59 7.95 0.57
N CYS A 88 -14.83 7.44 0.59
CA CYS A 88 -15.95 7.96 -0.19
C CYS A 88 -16.31 9.40 0.20
N ARG A 89 -16.16 9.78 1.48
CA ARG A 89 -16.41 11.16 1.95
C ARG A 89 -15.32 12.16 1.56
N LEU A 90 -14.14 11.69 1.17
CA LEU A 90 -12.98 12.51 0.83
C LEU A 90 -12.70 12.58 -0.69
N MET A 91 -13.52 11.93 -1.53
CA MET A 91 -13.42 12.07 -2.97
C MET A 91 -14.14 13.34 -3.43
N PRO A 92 -13.49 14.22 -4.21
CA PRO A 92 -14.20 15.20 -5.00
C PRO A 92 -15.07 14.50 -6.06
N PRO A 93 -16.15 15.15 -6.53
CA PRO A 93 -17.06 14.57 -7.53
C PRO A 93 -16.40 14.19 -8.86
N ASP A 94 -15.16 14.63 -9.11
CA ASP A 94 -14.35 14.27 -10.27
C ASP A 94 -13.60 12.92 -10.14
N GLY A 95 -13.68 12.27 -8.96
CA GLY A 95 -13.03 10.97 -8.70
C GLY A 95 -11.51 11.05 -8.52
N THR A 96 -10.93 12.25 -8.41
CA THR A 96 -9.50 12.42 -8.19
C THR A 96 -9.16 12.51 -6.70
N ILE A 97 -8.47 11.51 -6.17
CA ILE A 97 -7.84 11.65 -4.85
C ILE A 97 -6.62 12.56 -5.06
N PRO A 98 -6.30 13.53 -4.20
CA PRO A 98 -5.00 14.19 -4.26
C PRO A 98 -3.89 13.19 -3.87
N HIS A 99 -3.47 12.38 -4.83
CA HIS A 99 -2.16 11.81 -4.89
C HIS A 99 -1.24 12.91 -5.39
N PRO A 100 -0.10 13.20 -4.72
CA PRO A 100 0.95 13.94 -5.40
C PRO A 100 1.24 13.22 -6.72
N PRO A 101 1.44 13.92 -7.86
CA PRO A 101 1.80 13.28 -9.11
C PRO A 101 2.96 12.34 -8.80
N ILE A 102 2.77 11.04 -9.02
CA ILE A 102 3.89 10.11 -8.95
C ILE A 102 4.55 10.31 -10.29
N ASP A 103 5.45 11.28 -10.36
CA ASP A 103 6.29 11.46 -11.54
C ASP A 103 6.88 10.08 -11.81
N GLN A 104 6.68 9.57 -13.02
CA GLN A 104 7.11 8.25 -13.44
C GLN A 104 8.66 8.17 -13.54
N GLU A 105 9.39 8.89 -12.70
CA GLU A 105 10.84 8.81 -12.64
C GLU A 105 11.24 7.48 -11.98
N VAL A 106 11.64 6.64 -12.91
CA VAL A 106 12.02 5.24 -12.88
C VAL A 106 13.22 5.04 -11.95
N PHE A 107 13.02 4.44 -10.78
CA PHE A 107 14.11 3.70 -10.13
C PHE A 107 14.27 2.38 -10.89
N THR A 108 15.42 2.22 -11.57
CA THR A 108 15.75 1.15 -12.52
C THR A 108 16.38 -0.08 -11.86
N ASP A 109 16.73 -0.04 -10.57
CA ASP A 109 17.59 -1.07 -9.97
C ASP A 109 16.95 -1.88 -8.83
N GLU A 110 17.20 -3.18 -8.90
CA GLU A 110 16.63 -4.25 -8.09
C GLU A 110 17.26 -4.34 -6.67
N THR A 111 18.33 -3.56 -6.42
CA THR A 111 19.02 -3.44 -5.12
C THR A 111 18.37 -2.43 -4.16
N GLN A 112 17.40 -1.62 -4.62
CA GLN A 112 16.80 -0.51 -3.86
C GLN A 112 15.49 -0.86 -3.13
N ARG A 113 15.20 -2.13 -2.86
CA ARG A 113 13.85 -2.58 -2.42
C ARG A 113 13.43 -2.09 -1.03
N THR A 114 14.35 -1.86 -0.09
CA THR A 114 14.07 -1.34 1.26
C THR A 114 14.15 0.19 1.32
N ARG A 115 15.06 0.79 0.56
CA ARG A 115 15.17 2.26 0.40
C ARG A 115 13.97 2.84 -0.33
N ALA A 116 13.49 2.20 -1.40
CA ALA A 116 12.36 2.70 -2.19
C ALA A 116 11.06 2.87 -1.39
N SER A 117 10.75 2.00 -0.42
CA SER A 117 9.55 2.18 0.43
C SER A 117 9.72 3.32 1.44
N GLN A 118 10.93 3.51 2.00
CA GLN A 118 11.22 4.62 2.91
C GLN A 118 11.30 5.97 2.18
N GLU A 119 11.99 6.01 1.04
CA GLU A 119 12.14 7.20 0.19
C GLU A 119 10.80 7.62 -0.41
N VAL A 120 9.99 6.69 -0.93
CA VAL A 120 8.66 7.04 -1.42
C VAL A 120 7.74 7.52 -0.30
N ARG A 121 7.84 6.93 0.91
CA ARG A 121 7.14 7.46 2.10
C ARG A 121 7.63 8.86 2.46
N ALA A 122 8.93 9.13 2.43
CA ALA A 122 9.52 10.43 2.73
C ALA A 122 9.11 11.50 1.70
N ILE A 123 9.18 11.18 0.41
CA ILE A 123 8.72 12.03 -0.69
C ILE A 123 7.23 12.31 -0.55
N TYR A 124 6.42 11.28 -0.26
CA TYR A 124 4.99 11.45 -0.04
C TYR A 124 4.72 12.36 1.15
N HIS A 125 5.41 12.17 2.29
CA HIS A 125 5.30 13.06 3.45
C HIS A 125 5.63 14.50 3.10
N GLN A 126 6.75 14.75 2.41
CA GLN A 126 7.18 16.09 2.01
C GLN A 126 6.17 16.76 1.06
N ARG A 127 5.70 16.05 0.02
CA ARG A 127 4.72 16.58 -0.94
C ARG A 127 3.36 16.81 -0.29
N PHE A 128 2.91 15.91 0.60
CA PHE A 128 1.65 16.05 1.30
C PHE A 128 1.66 17.21 2.30
N SER A 129 2.76 17.45 3.02
CA SER A 129 2.90 18.62 3.90
C SER A 129 2.78 19.92 3.11
N ARG A 130 3.48 20.05 1.98
CA ARG A 130 3.38 21.22 1.08
C ARG A 130 1.96 21.45 0.54
N TYR A 131 1.27 20.38 0.15
CA TYR A 131 -0.13 20.47 -0.30
C TYR A 131 -1.05 20.97 0.82
N ARG A 132 -0.87 20.52 2.06
CA ARG A 132 -1.66 21.00 3.20
C ARG A 132 -1.40 22.48 3.50
N GLU A 133 -0.15 22.92 3.38
CA GLU A 133 0.24 24.32 3.54
C GLU A 133 -0.39 25.22 2.47
N SER A 134 -0.50 24.76 1.22
CA SER A 134 -1.06 25.52 0.10
C SER A 134 -2.60 25.58 0.06
N GLN A 135 -3.28 25.00 1.04
CA GLN A 135 -4.75 25.06 1.19
C GLN A 135 -5.17 25.87 2.42
N ASN A 136 -4.20 26.44 3.14
CA ASN A 136 -4.35 27.45 4.19
C ASN A 136 -4.02 28.83 3.63
#